data_AF-T1ADT5-F1
#
_entry.id   AF-T1ADT5-F1
#
_cell.length_a   1.000
_cell.length_b   1.000
_cell.length_c   1.000
_cell.angle_alpha   90.00
_cell.angle_beta   90.00
_cell.angle_gamma   90.00
#
_symmetry.space_group_name_H-M   'P 1'
#
loop_
_entity.id
_entity.type
_entity.pdbx_description
1 polymer ?
#
loop_
_entity_poly.entity_id
_entity_poly.type
_entity_poly.pdbx_seq_one_letter_code
_entity_poly.pdbx_strand_id
1 'polypeptide(L)' 'MNDTTASMQRKVTEHYRRMSPQERMRIASSMFETARRIVESSLPANLERTERRLAFARRLYAGELPEAALRAYAEFRGD' A
#
# COMPACT_ATOMS: atom_id res chain seq x y z
N MET A 1 3.06 13.26 -8.03
CA MET A 1 4.26 13.48 -7.20
C MET A 1 4.91 14.76 -7.70
N ASN A 2 4.72 15.86 -6.96
CA ASN A 2 5.14 17.19 -7.44
C ASN A 2 6.66 17.40 -7.36
N ASP A 3 7.36 16.51 -6.65
CA ASP A 3 8.82 16.52 -6.51
C ASP A 3 9.55 15.78 -7.66
N THR A 4 8.81 15.29 -8.65
CA THR A 4 9.40 14.62 -9.82
C THR A 4 9.65 15.61 -10.94
N THR A 5 10.91 15.81 -11.32
CA THR A 5 11.23 16.65 -12.47
C THR A 5 10.62 16.09 -13.77
N ALA A 6 10.26 16.97 -14.71
CA ALA A 6 9.69 16.55 -16.00
C ALA A 6 10.59 15.57 -16.77
N SER A 7 11.92 15.70 -16.63
CA SER A 7 12.90 14.77 -17.22
C SER A 7 12.77 13.37 -16.63
N MET A 8 12.64 13.25 -15.31
CA MET A 8 12.45 11.97 -14.64
C MET A 8 11.10 11.35 -14.97
N GLN A 9 10.03 12.16 -15.01
CA GLN A 9 8.69 11.68 -15.40
C GLN A 9 8.69 11.05 -16.80
N ARG A 10 9.39 11.66 -17.76
CA ARG A 10 9.53 11.11 -19.12
C ARG A 10 10.27 9.78 -19.12
N LYS A 11 11.42 9.70 -18.44
CA LYS A 11 12.21 8.45 -18.33
C LYS A 11 11.38 7.30 -17.74
N VAL A 12 10.67 7.56 -16.65
CA VAL A 12 9.80 6.58 -15.98
C VAL A 12 8.67 6.14 -16.91
N THR A 13 8.03 7.09 -17.59
CA THR A 13 6.95 6.80 -18.55
C THR A 13 7.44 5.92 -19.70
N GLU A 14 8.59 6.24 -20.28
CA GLU A 14 9.15 5.48 -21.39
C GLU A 14 9.60 4.08 -20.98
N HIS A 15 10.12 3.94 -19.75
CA HIS A 15 10.44 2.64 -19.16
C HIS A 15 9.19 1.76 -19.03
N TYR A 16 8.10 2.28 -18.46
CA TYR A 16 6.85 1.53 -18.31
C TYR A 16 6.16 1.17 -19.63
N ARG A 17 6.36 1.96 -20.70
CA ARG A 17 5.84 1.65 -22.05
C ARG A 17 6.49 0.42 -22.68
N ARG A 18 7.74 0.13 -22.33
CA ARG A 18 8.48 -1.04 -22.85
C ARG A 18 8.11 -2.35 -22.13
N MET A 19 7.36 -2.27 -21.04
CA MET A 19 6.96 -3.43 -20.24
C MET A 19 5.62 -3.99 -20.69
N SER A 20 5.46 -5.31 -20.55
CA SER A 20 4.17 -5.98 -20.59
C SER A 20 3.26 -5.54 -19.43
N PRO A 21 1.93 -5.68 -19.57
CA PRO A 21 1.00 -5.45 -18.46
C PRO A 21 1.37 -6.24 -17.19
N GLN A 22 1.82 -7.48 -17.33
CA GLN A 22 2.18 -8.35 -16.21
C GLN A 22 3.41 -7.84 -15.48
N GLU A 23 4.43 -7.36 -16.19
CA GLU A 23 5.62 -6.77 -15.57
C GLU A 23 5.28 -5.50 -14.81
N ARG A 24 4.44 -4.62 -15.39
CA ARG A 24 3.96 -3.42 -14.69
C ARG A 24 3.23 -3.78 -13.40
N MET A 25 2.36 -4.78 -13.44
CA MET A 25 1.64 -5.24 -12.25
C MET A 25 2.63 -5.75 -11.18
N ARG A 26 3.58 -6.61 -11.54
CA ARG A 26 4.56 -7.16 -10.57
C ARG A 26 5.38 -6.06 -9.91
N ILE A 27 5.81 -5.05 -10.66
CA ILE A 27 6.59 -3.91 -10.12
C ILE A 27 5.73 -3.08 -9.18
N ALA A 28 4.49 -2.74 -9.57
CA ALA A 28 3.59 -1.99 -8.71
C ALA A 28 3.28 -2.77 -7.41
N SER A 29 3.00 -4.07 -7.52
CA SER A 29 2.74 -4.94 -6.39
C SER A 29 3.97 -5.09 -5.48
N SER A 30 5.19 -5.21 -6.01
CA SER A 30 6.39 -5.43 -5.18
C SER A 30 6.69 -4.27 -4.24
N MET A 31 6.42 -3.03 -4.68
CA MET A 31 6.52 -1.84 -3.82
C MET A 31 5.50 -1.89 -2.69
N PHE A 32 4.25 -2.24 -3.01
CA PHE A 32 3.20 -2.39 -2.00
C PHE A 32 3.52 -3.49 -0.99
N GLU A 33 3.95 -4.68 -1.45
CA GLU A 33 4.33 -5.79 -0.58
C GLU A 33 5.51 -5.45 0.33
N THR A 34 6.43 -4.62 -0.15
CA THR A 34 7.56 -4.14 0.67
C THR A 34 7.08 -3.16 1.74
N ALA A 35 6.27 -2.16 1.37
CA ALA A 35 5.67 -1.23 2.32
C ALA A 35 4.81 -1.95 3.37
N ARG A 36 4.02 -2.94 2.93
CA ARG A 36 3.20 -3.80 3.79
C ARG A 36 4.04 -4.50 4.84
N ARG A 37 5.12 -5.18 4.44
CA ARG A 37 6.03 -5.88 5.36
C ARG A 37 6.67 -4.95 6.38
N ILE A 38 7.04 -3.73 5.98
CA ILE A 38 7.61 -2.72 6.89
C ILE A 38 6.58 -2.29 7.93
N VAL A 39 5.33 -2.04 7.52
CA VAL A 39 4.27 -1.67 8.46
C VAL A 39 3.99 -2.84 9.41
N GLU A 40 3.80 -4.05 8.88
CA GLU A 40 3.47 -5.24 9.68
C GLU A 40 4.55 -5.56 10.71
N SER A 41 5.83 -5.43 10.37
CA SER A 41 6.94 -5.68 11.29
C SER A 41 7.06 -4.66 12.43
N SER A 42 6.49 -3.46 12.23
CA SER A 42 6.45 -2.42 13.27
C SER A 42 5.32 -2.59 14.28
N LEU A 43 4.36 -3.50 14.04
CA LEU A 43 3.20 -3.70 14.90
C LEU A 43 3.51 -4.67 16.06
N PRO A 44 2.90 -4.46 17.24
CA PRO A 44 3.01 -5.42 18.34
C PRO A 44 2.60 -6.84 17.92
N ALA A 45 3.35 -7.84 18.40
CA ALA A 45 3.12 -9.24 18.03
C ALA A 45 1.82 -9.82 18.63
N ASN A 46 1.37 -9.29 19.76
CA ASN A 46 0.24 -9.79 20.55
C ASN A 46 -1.12 -9.16 20.20
N LEU A 47 -1.27 -8.56 19.02
CA LEU A 47 -2.55 -8.02 18.56
C LEU A 47 -3.45 -9.11 18.00
N GLU A 48 -4.72 -9.08 18.37
CA GLU A 48 -5.77 -9.88 17.75
C GLU A 48 -5.96 -9.51 16.27
N ARG A 49 -6.55 -10.40 15.46
CA ARG A 49 -6.71 -10.20 14.00
C ARG A 49 -7.31 -8.84 13.65
N THR A 50 -8.42 -8.46 14.28
CA THR A 50 -9.12 -7.20 14.01
C THR A 50 -8.27 -6.00 14.42
N GLU A 51 -7.64 -6.05 15.60
CA GLU A 51 -6.77 -4.99 16.11
C GLU A 51 -5.56 -4.77 15.20
N ARG A 52 -4.93 -5.87 14.76
CA ARG A 52 -3.81 -5.86 13.82
C ARG A 52 -4.22 -5.23 12.49
N ARG A 53 -5.37 -5.61 11.94
CA ARG A 53 -5.89 -5.02 10.69
C ARG A 53 -6.20 -3.54 10.84
N LEU A 54 -6.79 -3.12 11.96
CA LEU A 54 -7.06 -1.70 12.22
C LEU A 54 -5.77 -0.89 12.38
N ALA A 55 -4.78 -1.42 13.11
CA ALA A 55 -3.47 -0.78 13.27
C ALA A 55 -2.73 -0.65 11.93
N PHE A 56 -2.75 -1.69 11.11
CA PHE A 56 -2.24 -1.66 9.74
C PHE A 56 -2.92 -0.59 8.88
N ALA A 57 -4.26 -0.57 8.85
CA ALA A 57 -5.03 0.36 8.03
C ALA A 57 -4.80 1.82 8.45
N ARG A 58 -4.74 2.10 9.76
CA ARG A 58 -4.39 3.43 10.27
C ARG A 58 -2.97 3.84 9.87
N ARG A 59 -2.00 2.93 9.82
CA ARG A 59 -0.64 3.29 9.39
C ARG A 59 -0.53 3.68 7.93
N LEU A 60 -1.37 3.12 7.06
CA LEU A 60 -1.35 3.46 5.65
C LEU A 60 -2.27 4.61 5.27
N TYR A 61 -3.41 4.76 5.96
CA TYR A 61 -4.51 5.60 5.46
C TYR A 61 -5.11 6.56 6.49
N ALA A 62 -4.51 6.70 7.69
CA ALA A 62 -4.99 7.69 8.65
C ALA A 62 -4.90 9.10 8.06
N GLY A 63 -6.01 9.84 8.11
CA GLY A 63 -6.12 11.17 7.51
C GLY A 63 -6.49 11.18 6.03
N GLU A 64 -6.41 10.04 5.34
CA GLU A 64 -6.85 9.90 3.94
C GLU A 64 -8.24 9.27 3.82
N LEU A 65 -8.56 8.31 4.69
CA LEU A 65 -9.85 7.62 4.71
C LEU A 65 -10.63 7.91 5.99
N PRO A 66 -11.97 7.92 5.95
CA PRO A 66 -12.79 8.00 7.14
C PRO A 66 -12.51 6.81 8.09
N GLU A 67 -12.51 7.06 9.39
CA GLU A 67 -12.30 6.03 10.43
C GLU A 67 -13.28 4.84 10.28
N ALA A 68 -14.51 5.10 9.82
CA ALA A 68 -15.50 4.05 9.56
C ALA A 68 -15.03 3.06 8.48
N ALA A 69 -14.35 3.52 7.43
CA ALA A 69 -13.80 2.66 6.38
C ALA A 69 -12.66 1.77 6.93
N LEU A 70 -11.82 2.33 7.81
CA LEU A 70 -10.73 1.58 8.45
C LEU A 70 -11.27 0.47 9.35
N ARG A 71 -12.35 0.75 10.09
CA ARG A 71 -13.05 -0.24 10.95
C ARG A 71 -13.74 -1.32 10.13
N ALA A 72 -14.47 -0.94 9.08
CA ALA A 72 -15.10 -1.91 8.18
C ALA A 72 -14.05 -2.86 7.57
N TYR A 73 -12.91 -2.34 7.14
CA TYR A 73 -11.78 -3.16 6.68
C TYR A 73 -11.27 -4.11 7.78
N ALA A 74 -11.14 -3.63 9.02
CA ALA A 74 -10.64 -4.43 10.13
C ALA A 74 -11.58 -5.59 10.49
N GLU A 75 -12.88 -5.35 10.43
CA GLU A 75 -13.93 -6.30 10.80
C GLU A 75 -14.24 -7.30 9.68
N PHE A 76 -13.96 -6.95 8.42
CA PHE A 76 -14.24 -7.80 7.25
C PHE A 76 -13.66 -9.22 7.42
N ARG A 77 -14.54 -10.22 7.33
CA ARG A 77 -14.18 -11.63 7.56
C ARG A 77 -13.85 -12.38 6.28
N GLY A 78 -14.29 -11.91 5.12
CA GLY A 78 -14.05 -12.58 3.84
C GLY A 78 -14.75 -13.93 3.83
N ASP A 79 -16.02 -13.91 3.44
CA ASP A 79 -16.85 -15.08 3.14
C ASP A 79 -16.36 -15.81 1.88
#